data_AF-A0A662SHY8-F1
#
_entry.id   AF-A0A662SHY8-F1
#
_cell.length_a   1.000
_cell.length_b   1.000
_cell.length_c   1.000
_cell.angle_alpha   90.00
_cell.angle_beta   90.00
_cell.angle_gamma   90.00
#
_symmetry.space_group_name_H-M   'P 1'
#
loop_
_entity.id
_entity.type
_entity.pdbx_description
1 polymer ?
#
loop_
_entity_poly.entity_id
_entity_poly.type
_entity_poly.pdbx_seq_one_letter_code
_entity_poly.pdbx_strand_id
1 'polypeptide(L)'
;MSDIEPNNREYPELPMVGVGGVVIRDNMILLAKRSHPPGKGLWSIPGGLVKLGETLREAVKREVREECGLEVEPTSPIKVFDVIERDVNGRVRFHYVIVDYLCEIKRESAILPGDDIEEVRWISLDEALSLDLTKGTRELITGLKKRLLVVRNSDVEKVLLGAPKGHKHIRGLIFLKNGIIIVLQQATLENIARGVISLITHPLKKALCLRCVRLEDRKADYAEYQLIEEDRRDEEVINEITLYLADEQPNL
;
A
#
# COMPACT_ATOMS: atom_id res chain seq x y z
N MET A 1 3.07 -46.33 3.89
CA MET A 1 3.18 -44.98 3.32
C MET A 1 4.05 -44.22 4.31
N SER A 2 5.29 -43.96 3.92
CA SER A 2 6.34 -43.41 4.78
C SER A 2 6.00 -41.99 5.22
N ASP A 3 6.13 -41.74 6.52
CA ASP A 3 6.07 -40.41 7.13
C ASP A 3 7.11 -39.49 6.46
N ILE A 4 6.63 -38.52 5.67
CA ILE A 4 7.47 -37.43 5.18
C ILE A 4 7.55 -36.43 6.32
N GLU A 5 8.66 -36.44 7.08
CA GLU A 5 8.99 -35.29 7.92
C GLU A 5 9.12 -34.06 7.00
N PRO A 6 8.30 -32.99 7.16
CA PRO A 6 8.27 -31.88 6.21
C PRO A 6 9.46 -30.92 6.32
N ASN A 7 10.61 -31.38 6.84
CA ASN A 7 11.55 -30.48 7.50
C ASN A 7 12.84 -30.18 6.72
N ASN A 8 12.82 -30.28 5.39
CA ASN A 8 13.91 -29.70 4.59
C ASN A 8 13.40 -28.49 3.81
N ARG A 9 13.41 -27.33 4.48
CA ARG A 9 13.13 -26.03 3.84
C ARG A 9 14.19 -25.69 2.78
N GLU A 10 15.41 -26.21 2.94
CA GLU A 10 16.49 -26.07 1.96
C GLU A 10 16.42 -27.18 0.90
N TYR A 11 16.65 -26.81 -0.35
CA TYR A 11 16.60 -27.71 -1.51
C TYR A 11 15.30 -28.53 -1.59
N PRO A 12 14.12 -27.87 -1.58
CA PRO A 12 12.85 -28.57 -1.62
C PRO A 12 12.59 -29.20 -3.00
N GLU A 13 11.91 -30.35 -3.01
CA GLU A 13 11.51 -31.02 -4.26
C GLU A 13 10.35 -30.29 -4.98
N LEU A 14 9.56 -29.52 -4.23
CA LEU A 14 8.41 -28.74 -4.72
C LEU A 14 8.39 -27.35 -4.07
N PRO A 15 7.78 -26.34 -4.72
CA PRO A 15 7.58 -25.03 -4.10
C PRO A 15 6.74 -25.15 -2.81
N MET A 16 7.17 -24.47 -1.76
CA MET A 16 6.43 -24.44 -0.48
C MET A 16 5.43 -23.28 -0.47
N VAL A 17 4.23 -23.51 0.07
CA VAL A 17 3.19 -22.47 0.15
C VAL A 17 3.29 -21.75 1.50
N GLY A 18 3.49 -20.44 1.45
CA GLY A 18 3.49 -19.56 2.60
C GLY A 18 2.35 -18.55 2.58
N VAL A 19 2.06 -17.96 3.74
CA VAL A 19 1.08 -16.89 3.88
C VAL A 19 1.65 -15.75 4.72
N GLY A 20 1.18 -14.53 4.47
CA GLY A 20 1.49 -13.35 5.27
C GLY A 20 0.23 -12.64 5.76
N GLY A 21 0.24 -12.17 7.00
CA GLY A 21 -0.83 -11.40 7.62
C GLY A 21 -0.52 -9.90 7.66
N VAL A 22 -1.07 -9.15 6.70
CA VAL A 22 -0.88 -7.69 6.61
C VAL A 22 -1.89 -7.00 7.50
N VAL A 23 -1.43 -6.53 8.66
CA VAL A 23 -2.24 -5.81 9.64
C VAL A 23 -1.84 -4.34 9.65
N ILE A 24 -2.81 -3.45 9.41
CA ILE A 24 -2.60 -2.00 9.37
C ILE A 24 -3.51 -1.33 10.39
N ARG A 25 -2.97 -0.41 11.19
CA ARG A 25 -3.71 0.42 12.15
C ARG A 25 -3.05 1.80 12.25
N ASP A 26 -3.85 2.87 12.19
CA ASP A 26 -3.36 4.26 12.34
C ASP A 26 -2.13 4.61 11.48
N ASN A 27 -2.13 4.17 10.21
CA ASN A 27 -1.02 4.34 9.26
C ASN A 27 0.31 3.65 9.68
N MET A 28 0.22 2.69 10.60
CA MET A 28 1.29 1.78 10.99
C MET A 28 0.98 0.37 10.49
N ILE A 29 2.03 -0.38 10.22
CA ILE A 29 1.99 -1.79 9.84
C ILE A 29 2.67 -2.63 10.92
N LEU A 30 2.12 -3.82 11.17
CA LEU A 30 2.75 -4.80 12.04
C LEU A 30 3.83 -5.55 11.28
N LEU A 31 5.07 -5.51 11.78
CA LEU A 31 6.19 -6.25 11.22
C LEU A 31 6.86 -7.10 12.30
N ALA A 32 7.39 -8.24 11.88
CA ALA A 32 8.18 -9.15 12.68
C ALA A 32 9.61 -9.25 12.12
N LYS A 33 10.61 -9.29 13.00
CA LYS A 33 12.01 -9.46 12.66
C LYS A 33 12.37 -10.95 12.72
N ARG A 34 12.84 -11.48 11.60
CA ARG A 34 13.03 -12.93 11.39
C ARG A 34 14.25 -13.47 12.14
N SER A 35 14.10 -14.54 12.92
CA SER A 35 15.21 -15.22 13.62
C SER A 35 15.95 -16.25 12.74
N HIS A 36 15.33 -16.71 11.66
CA HIS A 36 15.80 -17.84 10.85
C HIS A 36 15.94 -17.51 9.35
N PRO A 37 16.88 -18.16 8.64
CA PRO A 37 16.95 -18.10 7.18
C PRO A 37 15.69 -18.67 6.48
N PRO A 38 15.38 -18.21 5.25
CA PRO A 38 16.00 -17.08 4.56
C PRO A 38 15.60 -15.74 5.19
N GLY A 39 16.46 -14.73 5.02
CA GLY A 39 16.19 -13.38 5.50
C GLY A 39 16.32 -13.19 7.02
N LYS A 40 17.17 -13.98 7.69
CA LYS A 40 17.50 -13.76 9.11
C LYS A 40 17.92 -12.31 9.35
N GLY A 41 17.36 -11.69 10.39
CA GLY A 41 17.61 -10.30 10.75
C GLY A 41 16.80 -9.27 9.95
N LEU A 42 16.13 -9.68 8.87
CA LEU A 42 15.24 -8.80 8.10
C LEU A 42 13.87 -8.69 8.75
N TRP A 43 13.22 -7.55 8.54
CA TRP A 43 11.82 -7.33 8.90
C TRP A 43 10.90 -7.82 7.78
N SER A 44 9.82 -8.50 8.16
CA SER A 44 8.78 -8.98 7.24
C SER A 44 7.38 -8.86 7.82
N ILE A 45 6.38 -8.98 6.95
CA ILE A 45 5.01 -9.30 7.37
C ILE A 45 5.04 -10.61 8.19
N PRO A 46 4.29 -10.68 9.31
CA PRO A 46 4.17 -11.93 10.07
C PRO A 46 3.49 -13.00 9.23
N GLY A 47 3.99 -14.23 9.31
CA GLY A 47 3.57 -15.28 8.40
C GLY A 47 4.53 -16.46 8.33
N GLY A 48 4.01 -17.56 7.81
CA GLY A 48 4.72 -18.83 7.78
C GLY A 48 4.13 -19.80 6.76
N LEU A 49 4.52 -21.07 6.89
CA LEU A 49 4.12 -22.12 5.97
C LEU A 49 2.71 -22.62 6.28
N VAL A 50 1.98 -22.95 5.23
CA VAL A 50 0.67 -23.59 5.33
C VAL A 50 0.87 -25.06 5.73
N LYS A 51 0.18 -25.51 6.79
CA LYS A 51 0.22 -26.91 7.22
C LYS A 51 -0.66 -27.79 6.32
N LEU A 52 -0.33 -29.08 6.22
CA LEU A 52 -1.16 -30.02 5.46
C LEU A 52 -2.58 -30.07 6.06
N GLY A 53 -3.60 -29.90 5.22
CA GLY A 53 -5.00 -29.86 5.64
C GLY A 53 -5.47 -28.50 6.18
N GLU A 54 -4.59 -27.50 6.24
CA GLU A 54 -4.90 -26.13 6.67
C GLU A 54 -5.26 -25.26 5.46
N THR A 55 -6.32 -24.45 5.57
CA THR A 55 -6.63 -23.42 4.57
C THR A 55 -5.69 -22.23 4.70
N LEU A 56 -5.50 -21.44 3.62
CA LEU A 56 -4.67 -20.23 3.67
C LEU A 56 -5.11 -19.26 4.78
N ARG A 57 -6.42 -19.12 5.01
CA ARG A 57 -6.96 -18.22 6.03
C ARG A 57 -6.70 -18.74 7.44
N GLU A 58 -6.82 -20.05 7.67
CA GLU A 58 -6.46 -20.67 8.95
C GLU A 58 -4.98 -20.50 9.24
N ALA A 59 -4.12 -20.70 8.23
CA ALA A 59 -2.68 -20.47 8.35
C ALA A 59 -2.38 -19.02 8.76
N VAL A 60 -2.96 -18.01 8.10
CA VAL A 60 -2.74 -16.59 8.48
C VAL A 60 -3.17 -16.33 9.93
N LYS A 61 -4.34 -16.82 10.33
CA LYS A 61 -4.84 -16.65 11.71
C LYS A 61 -3.90 -17.28 12.73
N ARG A 62 -3.40 -18.49 12.43
CA ARG A 62 -2.48 -19.22 13.30
C ARG A 62 -1.14 -18.49 13.42
N GLU A 63 -0.52 -18.17 12.29
CA GLU A 63 0.79 -17.52 12.23
C GLU A 63 0.75 -16.17 12.96
N VAL A 64 -0.18 -15.27 12.61
CA VAL A 64 -0.27 -13.94 13.26
C VAL A 64 -0.52 -14.06 14.77
N ARG A 65 -1.26 -15.07 15.23
CA ARG A 65 -1.48 -15.31 16.65
C ARG A 65 -0.22 -15.85 17.34
N GLU A 66 0.44 -16.84 16.75
CA GLU A 66 1.67 -17.46 17.29
C GLU A 66 2.83 -16.46 17.33
N GLU A 67 2.93 -15.62 16.31
CA GLU A 67 4.02 -14.69 16.10
C GLU A 67 3.86 -13.36 16.83
N CYS A 68 2.63 -12.84 16.90
CA CYS A 68 2.36 -11.48 17.36
C CYS A 68 1.33 -11.41 18.50
N GLY A 69 0.71 -12.51 18.89
CA GLY A 69 -0.35 -12.52 19.90
C GLY A 69 -1.67 -11.87 19.44
N LEU A 70 -1.89 -11.65 18.14
CA LEU A 70 -3.10 -10.99 17.64
C LEU A 70 -4.11 -11.99 17.08
N GLU A 71 -5.38 -11.82 17.42
CA GLU A 71 -6.47 -12.51 16.74
C GLU A 71 -6.96 -11.65 15.58
N VAL A 72 -6.82 -12.17 14.36
CA VAL A 72 -7.16 -11.46 13.13
C VAL A 72 -8.19 -12.22 12.29
N GLU A 73 -8.92 -11.50 11.44
CA GLU A 73 -9.70 -12.06 10.35
C GLU A 73 -9.08 -11.66 9.01
N PRO A 74 -8.51 -12.60 8.24
CA PRO A 74 -8.07 -12.33 6.88
C PRO A 74 -9.29 -11.97 6.01
N THR A 75 -9.26 -10.85 5.33
CA THR A 75 -10.38 -10.38 4.48
C THR A 75 -10.15 -10.77 3.02
N SER A 76 -9.14 -10.20 2.37
CA SER A 76 -8.79 -10.44 0.96
C SER A 76 -7.30 -10.70 0.77
N PRO A 77 -6.92 -11.59 -0.18
CA PRO A 77 -5.53 -11.65 -0.63
C PRO A 77 -5.18 -10.34 -1.35
N ILE A 78 -4.01 -9.77 -1.03
CA ILE A 78 -3.56 -8.49 -1.59
C ILE A 78 -2.28 -8.61 -2.42
N LYS A 79 -1.52 -9.68 -2.24
CA LYS A 79 -0.32 -9.96 -3.03
C LYS A 79 -0.08 -11.47 -3.13
N VAL A 80 0.28 -11.93 -4.31
CA VAL A 80 0.79 -13.29 -4.56
C VAL A 80 2.12 -13.15 -5.26
N PHE A 81 3.15 -13.80 -4.75
CA PHE A 81 4.51 -13.70 -5.31
C PHE A 81 5.33 -14.93 -4.96
N ASP A 82 6.37 -15.19 -5.74
CA ASP A 82 7.37 -16.21 -5.46
C ASP A 82 8.64 -15.62 -4.84
N VAL A 83 9.34 -16.47 -4.08
CA VAL A 83 10.69 -16.21 -3.59
C VAL A 83 11.55 -17.41 -3.94
N ILE A 84 12.49 -17.21 -4.87
CA ILE A 84 13.42 -18.24 -5.34
C ILE A 84 14.85 -17.79 -5.02
N GLU A 85 15.48 -18.46 -4.05
CA GLU A 85 16.89 -18.27 -3.73
C GLU A 85 17.70 -19.43 -4.31
N ARG A 86 18.84 -19.12 -4.94
CA ARG A 86 19.75 -20.11 -5.51
C ARG A 86 21.08 -20.11 -4.75
N ASP A 87 21.68 -21.28 -4.60
CA ASP A 87 23.03 -21.42 -4.05
C ASP A 87 24.11 -20.98 -5.04
N VAL A 88 25.38 -21.01 -4.60
CA VAL A 88 26.55 -20.64 -5.43
C VAL A 88 26.72 -21.48 -6.70
N ASN A 89 26.09 -22.66 -6.74
CA ASN A 89 26.12 -23.56 -7.89
C ASN A 89 24.85 -23.41 -8.76
N GLY A 90 23.99 -22.43 -8.49
CA GLY A 90 22.76 -22.16 -9.21
C GLY A 90 21.60 -23.10 -8.88
N ARG A 91 21.75 -24.01 -7.91
CA ARG A 91 20.66 -24.91 -7.48
C ARG A 91 19.66 -24.13 -6.64
N VAL A 92 18.38 -24.45 -6.77
CA VAL A 92 17.32 -23.81 -5.97
C VAL A 92 17.49 -24.22 -4.52
N ARG A 93 17.92 -23.29 -3.68
CA ARG A 93 18.10 -23.49 -2.24
C ARG A 93 16.78 -23.27 -1.51
N PHE A 94 15.99 -22.28 -1.91
CA PHE A 94 14.66 -22.04 -1.37
C PHE A 94 13.68 -21.70 -2.49
N HIS A 95 12.43 -22.18 -2.39
CA HIS A 95 11.35 -21.82 -3.30
C HIS A 95 10.02 -21.74 -2.54
N TYR A 96 9.49 -20.53 -2.41
CA TYR A 96 8.20 -20.27 -1.79
C TYR A 96 7.23 -19.62 -2.78
N VAL A 97 5.95 -19.96 -2.67
CA VAL A 97 4.81 -19.20 -3.23
C VAL A 97 4.06 -18.62 -2.04
N ILE A 98 4.01 -17.30 -1.94
CA ILE A 98 3.48 -16.59 -0.77
C ILE A 98 2.20 -15.85 -1.14
N VAL A 99 1.17 -15.98 -0.29
CA VAL A 99 -0.08 -15.22 -0.40
C VAL A 99 -0.25 -14.32 0.81
N ASP A 100 -0.13 -13.01 0.61
CA ASP A 100 -0.38 -12.01 1.66
C ASP A 100 -1.86 -11.67 1.73
N TYR A 101 -2.43 -11.67 2.94
CA TYR A 101 -3.81 -11.28 3.23
C TYR A 101 -3.86 -9.98 4.00
N LEU A 102 -4.75 -9.07 3.60
CA LEU A 102 -5.18 -7.98 4.47
C LEU A 102 -5.97 -8.55 5.65
N CYS A 103 -5.68 -8.10 6.85
CA CYS A 103 -6.23 -8.64 8.08
C CYS A 103 -6.88 -7.55 8.93
N GLU A 104 -8.09 -7.83 9.43
CA GLU A 104 -8.75 -7.02 10.45
C GLU A 104 -8.44 -7.56 11.83
N ILE A 105 -8.09 -6.69 12.78
CA ILE A 105 -7.91 -7.07 14.18
C ILE A 105 -9.29 -7.35 14.78
N LYS A 106 -9.48 -8.54 15.35
CA LYS A 106 -10.70 -8.90 16.10
C LYS A 106 -10.49 -8.81 17.60
N ARG A 107 -9.28 -9.12 18.07
CA ARG A 107 -8.89 -8.99 19.48
C ARG A 107 -7.41 -8.69 19.60
N GLU A 108 -7.10 -7.74 20.47
CA GLU A 108 -5.72 -7.47 20.88
C GLU A 108 -5.43 -8.21 22.18
N SER A 109 -4.35 -8.99 22.17
CA SER A 109 -3.67 -9.39 23.39
C SER A 109 -2.29 -8.71 23.44
N ALA A 110 -1.59 -8.77 24.56
CA ALA A 110 -0.25 -8.20 24.63
C ALA A 110 0.63 -8.84 23.54
N ILE A 111 1.37 -8.00 22.80
CA ILE A 111 2.28 -8.48 21.76
C ILE A 111 3.36 -9.30 22.46
N LEU A 112 3.38 -10.60 22.18
CA LEU A 112 4.39 -11.52 22.66
C LEU A 112 5.05 -12.12 21.42
N PRO A 113 6.35 -11.89 21.19
CA PRO A 113 7.05 -12.54 20.09
C PRO A 113 7.06 -14.05 20.32
N GLY A 114 6.68 -14.81 19.29
CA GLY A 114 6.84 -16.27 19.28
C GLY A 114 8.30 -16.70 19.12
N ASP A 115 8.59 -18.00 19.29
CA ASP A 115 9.95 -18.56 19.31
C ASP A 115 10.78 -18.25 18.04
N ASP A 116 10.13 -18.04 16.90
CA ASP A 116 10.75 -17.79 15.59
C ASP A 116 10.98 -16.30 15.26
N ILE A 117 10.65 -15.40 16.19
CA ILE A 117 10.72 -13.95 15.99
C ILE A 117 11.61 -13.29 17.04
N GLU A 118 12.57 -12.50 16.58
CA GLU A 118 13.41 -11.70 17.47
C GLU A 118 12.60 -10.56 18.08
N GLU A 119 11.69 -9.98 17.30
CA GLU A 119 10.97 -8.78 17.66
C GLU A 119 9.72 -8.55 16.80
N VAL A 120 8.63 -8.07 17.41
CA VAL A 120 7.42 -7.60 16.72
C VAL A 120 7.15 -6.14 17.07
N ARG A 121 6.91 -5.30 16.06
CA ARG A 121 6.61 -3.87 16.26
C ARG A 121 5.53 -3.37 15.33
N TRP A 122 4.77 -2.40 15.82
CA TRP A 122 4.02 -1.46 14.99
C TRP A 122 4.98 -0.39 14.48
N ILE A 123 5.09 -0.27 13.15
CA ILE A 123 6.03 0.65 12.51
C ILE A 123 5.26 1.49 11.50
N SER A 124 5.49 2.80 11.45
CA SER A 124 4.86 3.64 10.44
C SER A 124 5.27 3.22 9.02
N LEU A 125 4.42 3.42 8.01
CA LEU A 125 4.79 3.08 6.63
C LEU A 125 6.02 3.85 6.11
N ASP A 126 6.28 5.03 6.66
CA ASP A 126 7.49 5.82 6.38
C ASP A 126 8.74 5.19 6.99
N GLU A 127 8.71 4.94 8.30
CA GLU A 127 9.83 4.34 9.04
C GLU A 127 10.17 2.94 8.54
N ALA A 128 9.16 2.13 8.20
CA ALA A 128 9.38 0.76 7.74
C ALA A 128 10.27 0.69 6.49
N LEU A 129 10.15 1.65 5.57
CA LEU A 129 10.97 1.68 4.35
C LEU A 129 12.45 1.99 4.61
N SER A 130 12.77 2.55 5.78
CA SER A 130 14.15 2.77 6.24
C SER A 130 14.75 1.55 6.94
N LEU A 131 13.98 0.49 7.19
CA LEU A 131 14.47 -0.75 7.80
C LEU A 131 14.99 -1.75 6.76
N ASP A 132 15.76 -2.73 7.22
CA ASP A 132 16.19 -3.88 6.43
C ASP A 132 15.02 -4.86 6.23
N LEU A 133 14.19 -4.59 5.23
CA LEU A 133 13.01 -5.39 4.87
C LEU A 133 13.35 -6.54 3.93
N THR A 134 12.59 -7.63 4.02
CA THR A 134 12.51 -8.59 2.92
C THR A 134 12.01 -7.91 1.64
N LYS A 135 12.49 -8.36 0.47
CA LYS A 135 12.09 -7.80 -0.84
C LYS A 135 10.57 -7.73 -1.01
N GLY A 136 9.87 -8.82 -0.71
CA GLY A 136 8.42 -8.91 -0.81
C GLY A 136 7.68 -7.89 0.07
N THR A 137 8.16 -7.70 1.31
CA THR A 137 7.59 -6.73 2.25
C THR A 137 7.87 -5.28 1.82
N ARG A 138 9.07 -4.97 1.32
CA ARG A 138 9.40 -3.63 0.79
C ARG A 138 8.51 -3.24 -0.37
N GLU A 139 8.33 -4.14 -1.33
CA GLU A 139 7.43 -3.94 -2.47
C GLU A 139 5.98 -3.76 -2.02
N LEU A 140 5.51 -4.56 -1.06
CA LEU A 140 4.16 -4.43 -0.50
C LEU A 140 3.96 -3.06 0.12
N ILE A 141 4.84 -2.61 1.03
CA ILE A 141 4.72 -1.31 1.71
C ILE A 141 4.79 -0.16 0.70
N THR A 142 5.65 -0.28 -0.31
CA THR A 142 5.71 0.68 -1.41
C THR A 142 4.39 0.74 -2.19
N GLY A 143 3.78 -0.41 -2.47
CA GLY A 143 2.46 -0.50 -3.12
C GLY A 143 1.32 0.02 -2.24
N LEU A 144 1.34 -0.23 -0.93
CA LEU A 144 0.34 0.29 0.02
C LEU A 144 0.34 1.81 0.09
N LYS A 145 1.51 2.45 -0.02
CA LYS A 145 1.61 3.91 -0.17
C LYS A 145 1.05 4.42 -1.50
N LYS A 146 1.07 3.59 -2.54
CA LYS A 146 0.65 3.93 -3.90
C LYS A 146 -0.76 3.39 -4.20
N ARG A 147 -1.80 3.86 -3.51
CA ARG A 147 -3.19 3.59 -3.95
C ARG A 147 -3.61 4.63 -4.99
N LEU A 148 -3.25 4.36 -6.24
CA LEU A 148 -3.71 5.15 -7.38
C LEU A 148 -5.19 4.80 -7.66
N LEU A 149 -6.08 5.80 -7.56
CA LEU A 149 -7.45 5.69 -8.06
C LEU A 149 -7.52 6.39 -9.42
N VAL A 150 -7.57 5.59 -10.49
CA VAL A 150 -7.78 6.09 -11.85
C VAL A 150 -9.28 6.21 -12.10
N VAL A 151 -9.75 7.43 -12.35
CA VAL A 151 -11.15 7.70 -12.67
C VAL A 151 -11.27 8.11 -14.13
N ARG A 152 -11.80 7.22 -14.98
CA ARG A 152 -12.11 7.56 -16.37
C ARG A 152 -13.51 8.16 -16.46
N ASN A 153 -13.79 8.89 -17.53
CA ASN A 153 -15.14 9.40 -17.80
C ASN A 153 -16.19 8.27 -17.82
N SER A 154 -15.84 7.07 -18.29
CA SER A 154 -16.73 5.89 -18.29
C SER A 154 -17.09 5.39 -16.89
N ASP A 155 -16.27 5.70 -15.88
CA ASP A 155 -16.46 5.28 -14.50
C ASP A 155 -17.34 6.28 -13.73
N VAL A 156 -17.50 7.51 -14.25
CA VAL A 156 -18.33 8.56 -13.67
C VAL A 156 -19.81 8.32 -14.02
N GLU A 157 -20.66 8.26 -13.00
CA GLU A 157 -22.12 8.24 -13.14
C GLU A 157 -22.66 9.65 -13.38
N LYS A 158 -22.27 10.61 -12.53
CA LYS A 158 -22.68 12.02 -12.64
C LYS A 158 -21.75 12.95 -11.85
N VAL A 159 -21.78 14.23 -12.20
CA VAL A 159 -21.10 15.30 -11.46
C VAL A 159 -22.11 16.38 -11.08
N LEU A 160 -22.07 16.85 -9.84
CA LEU A 160 -22.86 17.98 -9.35
C LEU A 160 -21.93 19.13 -8.96
N LEU A 161 -22.23 20.33 -9.44
CA LEU A 161 -21.53 21.56 -9.07
C LEU A 161 -22.56 22.59 -8.62
N GLY A 162 -22.40 23.14 -7.42
CA GLY A 162 -23.28 24.20 -6.94
C GLY A 162 -23.01 24.60 -5.50
N ALA A 163 -23.59 25.73 -5.07
CA ALA A 163 -23.58 26.17 -3.69
C ALA A 163 -24.78 25.54 -2.94
N PRO A 164 -24.58 24.66 -1.95
CA PRO A 164 -25.68 24.10 -1.18
C PRO A 164 -26.45 25.18 -0.40
N LYS A 165 -27.74 24.96 -0.14
CA LYS A 165 -28.55 25.90 0.68
C LYS A 165 -27.88 26.14 2.04
N GLY A 166 -27.70 27.41 2.40
CA GLY A 166 -27.04 27.81 3.65
C GLY A 166 -25.51 27.89 3.59
N HIS A 167 -24.89 27.54 2.45
CA HIS A 167 -23.44 27.64 2.26
C HIS A 167 -23.09 28.78 1.29
N LYS A 168 -22.03 29.52 1.62
CA LYS A 168 -21.51 30.61 0.78
C LYS A 168 -20.67 30.12 -0.41
N HIS A 169 -20.29 28.84 -0.42
CA HIS A 169 -19.27 28.31 -1.32
C HIS A 169 -19.76 27.12 -2.14
N ILE A 170 -19.23 27.01 -3.36
CA ILE A 170 -19.50 25.91 -4.28
C ILE A 170 -18.94 24.58 -3.72
N ARG A 171 -19.59 23.48 -4.06
CA ARG A 171 -19.12 22.10 -3.88
C ARG A 171 -19.21 21.37 -5.21
N GLY A 172 -18.21 20.51 -5.45
CA GLY A 172 -18.21 19.57 -6.56
C GLY A 172 -18.34 18.16 -6.02
N LEU A 173 -19.31 17.40 -6.48
CA LEU A 173 -19.48 15.99 -6.13
C LEU A 173 -19.35 15.17 -7.41
N ILE A 174 -18.46 14.19 -7.43
CA ILE A 174 -18.29 13.23 -8.53
C ILE A 174 -18.76 11.88 -8.01
N PHE A 175 -19.81 11.35 -8.62
CA PHE A 175 -20.38 10.04 -8.30
C PHE A 175 -19.81 9.02 -9.27
N LEU A 176 -19.21 7.95 -8.77
CA LEU A 176 -18.67 6.86 -9.56
C LEU A 176 -19.64 5.68 -9.57
N LYS A 177 -19.68 4.93 -10.69
CA LYS A 177 -20.57 3.77 -10.88
C LYS A 177 -20.35 2.65 -9.86
N ASN A 178 -19.19 2.61 -9.20
CA ASN A 178 -18.86 1.67 -8.14
C ASN A 178 -19.34 2.12 -6.74
N GLY A 179 -20.07 3.24 -6.65
CA GLY A 179 -20.63 3.77 -5.40
C GLY A 179 -19.72 4.74 -4.64
N ILE A 180 -18.50 5.01 -5.12
CA ILE A 180 -17.60 6.02 -4.52
C ILE A 180 -18.12 7.43 -4.87
N ILE A 181 -18.12 8.33 -3.88
CA ILE A 181 -18.44 9.75 -4.07
C ILE A 181 -17.22 10.58 -3.68
N ILE A 182 -16.68 11.35 -4.64
CA ILE A 182 -15.58 12.29 -4.41
C ILE A 182 -16.18 13.68 -4.18
N VAL A 183 -15.83 14.33 -3.07
CA VAL A 183 -16.29 15.68 -2.72
C VAL A 183 -15.14 16.66 -2.78
N LEU A 184 -15.27 17.70 -3.62
CA LEU A 184 -14.29 18.76 -3.80
C LEU A 184 -14.83 20.08 -3.23
N GLN A 185 -13.99 20.75 -2.44
CA GLN A 185 -14.27 22.10 -1.94
C GLN A 185 -14.03 23.15 -3.04
N GLN A 186 -14.65 24.32 -2.91
CA GLN A 186 -14.53 25.41 -3.88
C GLN A 186 -13.06 25.74 -4.20
N ALA A 187 -12.22 25.94 -3.18
CA ALA A 187 -10.82 26.29 -3.40
C ALA A 187 -10.04 25.20 -4.17
N THR A 188 -10.34 23.92 -3.93
CA THR A 188 -9.72 22.81 -4.67
C THR A 188 -10.14 22.83 -6.13
N LEU A 189 -11.44 22.99 -6.42
CA LEU A 189 -11.96 23.09 -7.79
C LEU A 189 -11.35 24.27 -8.55
N GLU A 190 -11.35 25.45 -7.93
CA GLU A 190 -10.83 26.67 -8.54
C GLU A 190 -9.35 26.57 -8.86
N ASN A 191 -8.54 26.03 -7.95
CA ASN A 191 -7.11 25.89 -8.17
C ASN A 191 -6.80 24.85 -9.26
N ILE A 192 -7.49 23.70 -9.29
CA ILE A 192 -7.34 22.71 -10.36
C ILE A 192 -7.73 23.32 -11.71
N ALA A 193 -8.91 23.96 -11.79
CA ALA A 193 -9.38 24.58 -13.03
C ALA A 193 -8.42 25.66 -13.53
N ARG A 194 -7.92 26.51 -12.63
CA ARG A 194 -6.95 27.55 -12.96
C ARG A 194 -5.62 26.96 -13.43
N GLY A 195 -5.13 25.92 -12.77
CA GLY A 195 -3.92 25.21 -13.19
C GLY A 195 -4.06 24.63 -14.60
N VAL A 196 -5.15 23.92 -14.88
CA VAL A 196 -5.44 23.35 -16.21
C VAL A 196 -5.51 24.45 -17.27
N ILE A 197 -6.26 25.53 -17.01
CA ILE A 197 -6.35 26.67 -17.93
C ILE A 197 -4.96 27.28 -18.15
N SER A 198 -4.17 27.47 -17.09
CA SER A 198 -2.82 28.03 -17.18
C SER A 198 -1.91 27.18 -18.07
N LEU A 199 -1.94 25.85 -17.94
CA LEU A 199 -1.18 24.95 -18.80
C LEU A 199 -1.61 25.04 -20.27
N ILE A 200 -2.91 24.97 -20.53
CA ILE A 200 -3.45 24.95 -21.90
C ILE A 200 -3.22 26.29 -22.60
N THR A 201 -3.24 27.40 -21.87
CA THR A 201 -3.14 28.75 -22.44
C THR A 201 -1.73 29.31 -22.50
N HIS A 202 -0.75 28.69 -21.82
CA HIS A 202 0.63 29.18 -21.80
C HIS A 202 1.42 28.68 -23.04
N PRO A 203 2.19 29.54 -23.74
CA PRO A 203 2.83 29.19 -25.00
C PRO A 203 3.95 28.14 -24.90
N LEU A 204 4.60 28.02 -23.73
CA LEU A 204 5.80 27.18 -23.56
C LEU A 204 5.73 26.17 -22.41
N LYS A 205 4.73 26.27 -21.54
CA LYS A 205 4.72 25.52 -20.27
C LYS A 205 3.99 24.20 -20.48
N LYS A 206 4.59 23.11 -20.03
CA LYS A 206 4.15 21.74 -20.31
C LYS A 206 3.65 21.01 -19.07
N ALA A 207 4.04 21.45 -17.87
CA ALA A 207 3.56 20.87 -16.63
C ALA A 207 3.53 21.91 -15.50
N LEU A 208 2.84 21.57 -14.41
CA LEU A 208 2.85 22.34 -13.18
C LEU A 208 2.60 21.43 -11.98
N CYS A 209 3.11 21.83 -10.82
CA CYS A 209 2.81 21.22 -9.53
C CYS A 209 2.04 22.24 -8.69
N LEU A 210 0.86 21.88 -8.17
CA LEU A 210 0.18 22.69 -7.15
C LEU A 210 0.34 22.02 -5.79
N ARG A 211 0.98 22.72 -4.85
CA ARG A 211 1.23 22.25 -3.49
C ARG A 211 0.25 22.88 -2.51
N CYS A 212 -0.27 22.08 -1.58
CA CYS A 212 -1.07 22.62 -0.49
C CYS A 212 -0.20 23.47 0.44
N VAL A 213 -0.57 24.72 0.63
CA VAL A 213 0.09 25.68 1.52
C VAL A 213 -0.96 26.30 2.44
N ARG A 214 -0.60 26.45 3.72
CA ARG A 214 -1.38 27.24 4.67
C ARG A 214 -0.98 28.70 4.55
N LEU A 215 -1.95 29.58 4.32
CA LEU A 215 -1.73 31.01 4.17
C LEU A 215 -1.79 31.73 5.52
N GLU A 216 -0.67 32.29 5.96
CA GLU A 216 -0.57 33.10 7.17
C GLU A 216 -1.20 34.48 6.96
N ASP A 217 -0.90 35.15 5.84
CA ASP A 217 -1.52 36.40 5.42
C ASP A 217 -2.47 36.15 4.23
N ARG A 218 -3.79 36.26 4.47
CA ARG A 218 -4.83 36.05 3.44
C ARG A 218 -5.89 37.13 3.46
N LYS A 219 -6.51 37.38 2.29
CA LYS A 219 -7.72 38.22 2.20
C LYS A 219 -8.87 37.53 2.94
N ALA A 220 -9.79 38.33 3.50
CA ALA A 220 -10.86 37.85 4.39
C ALA A 220 -11.70 36.69 3.83
N ASP A 221 -11.92 36.66 2.51
CA ASP A 221 -12.77 35.66 1.85
C ASP A 221 -12.00 34.46 1.25
N TYR A 222 -10.68 34.38 1.47
CA TYR A 222 -9.86 33.28 0.95
C TYR A 222 -9.76 32.13 1.96
N ALA A 223 -9.74 30.90 1.43
CA ALA A 223 -9.52 29.72 2.26
C ALA A 223 -8.13 29.73 2.90
N GLU A 224 -8.04 29.24 4.13
CA GLU A 224 -6.79 29.12 4.90
C GLU A 224 -5.76 28.23 4.20
N TYR A 225 -6.24 27.19 3.50
CA TYR A 225 -5.41 26.29 2.71
C TYR A 225 -5.68 26.52 1.23
N GLN A 226 -4.62 26.70 0.45
CA GLN A 226 -4.66 26.89 -1.00
C GLN A 226 -3.70 25.92 -1.68
N LEU A 227 -4.01 25.59 -2.94
CA LEU A 227 -3.05 24.91 -3.80
C LEU A 227 -2.30 25.99 -4.59
N ILE A 228 -1.02 26.18 -4.26
CA ILE A 228 -0.17 27.20 -4.88
C ILE A 228 0.79 26.50 -5.83
N GLU A 229 1.06 27.13 -6.97
CA GLU A 229 2.06 26.64 -7.90
C GLU A 229 3.45 26.65 -7.25
N GLU A 230 4.08 25.48 -7.27
CA GLU A 230 5.46 25.30 -6.83
C GLU A 230 6.41 25.58 -8.01
N ASP A 231 7.49 26.31 -7.76
CA ASP A 231 8.52 26.59 -8.77
C ASP A 231 9.34 25.32 -9.06
N ARG A 232 8.83 24.49 -9.98
CA ARG A 232 9.44 23.24 -10.41
C ARG A 232 9.61 23.22 -11.92
N ARG A 233 10.66 22.56 -12.39
CA ARG A 233 10.90 22.40 -13.82
C ARG A 233 9.87 21.44 -14.42
N ASP A 234 9.37 21.77 -15.61
CA ASP A 234 8.40 20.93 -16.34
C ASP A 234 8.81 19.45 -16.40
N GLU A 235 10.09 19.19 -16.70
CA GLU A 235 10.63 17.83 -16.82
C GLU A 235 10.53 17.03 -15.53
N GLU A 236 10.72 17.66 -14.37
CA GLU A 236 10.62 16.98 -13.07
C GLU A 236 9.18 16.56 -12.78
N VAL A 237 8.24 17.44 -13.08
CA VAL A 237 6.80 17.16 -12.89
C VAL A 237 6.34 16.08 -13.86
N ILE A 238 6.78 16.12 -15.13
CA ILE A 238 6.44 15.12 -16.14
C ILE A 238 7.00 13.74 -15.77
N ASN A 239 8.25 13.68 -15.30
CA ASN A 239 8.86 12.43 -14.86
C ASN A 239 8.10 11.84 -13.67
N GLU A 240 7.71 12.68 -12.71
CA GLU A 240 6.89 12.25 -11.58
C GLU A 240 5.53 11.70 -12.03
N ILE A 241 4.79 12.40 -12.91
CA ILE A 241 3.54 11.89 -13.50
C ILE A 241 3.76 10.55 -14.21
N THR A 242 4.80 10.46 -15.03
CA THR A 242 5.14 9.24 -15.80
C THR A 242 5.41 8.07 -14.89
N LEU A 243 6.10 8.28 -13.76
CA LEU A 243 6.35 7.24 -12.76
C LEU A 243 5.05 6.73 -12.12
N TYR A 244 4.05 7.59 -11.91
CA TYR A 244 2.75 7.16 -11.38
C TYR A 244 1.88 6.45 -12.43
N LEU A 245 1.99 6.84 -13.71
CA LEU A 245 1.24 6.21 -14.81
C LEU A 245 1.90 4.94 -15.36
N ALA A 246 3.18 4.70 -15.10
CA ALA A 246 3.87 3.48 -15.53
C ALA A 246 3.24 2.19 -14.95
N ASP A 247 2.59 2.30 -13.78
CA ASP A 247 1.84 1.22 -13.13
C ASP A 247 0.44 0.99 -13.78
N GLU A 248 0.01 1.81 -14.77
CA GLU A 248 -1.26 1.66 -15.51
C GLU A 248 -1.19 0.71 -16.73
N GLN A 249 -0.03 0.11 -17.03
CA GLN A 249 0.09 -0.87 -18.12
C GLN A 249 0.00 -2.33 -17.63
N PRO A 250 -1.21 -2.89 -17.46
CA PRO A 250 -1.43 -4.31 -17.70
C PRO A 250 -2.27 -4.47 -18.97
N ASN A 251 -1.61 -5.01 -20.01
CA ASN A 251 -2.16 -5.48 -21.30
C ASN A 251 -2.22 -4.47 -22.45
N LEU A 252 -1.13 -4.40 -23.20
CA LEU A 252 -1.18 -4.51 -24.66
C LEU A 252 -0.86 -5.95 -25.05
#